data_AF-A0A0F9FVD2-F1
#
_entry.id   AF-A0A0F9FVD2-F1
#
_cell.length_a   1.000
_cell.length_b   1.000
_cell.length_c   1.000
_cell.angle_alpha   90.00
_cell.angle_beta   90.00
_cell.angle_gamma   90.00
#
_symmetry.space_group_name_H-M   'P 1'
#
loop_
_entity.id
_entity.type
_entity.pdbx_description
1 polymer ?
#
loop_
_entity_poly.entity_id
_entity_poly.type
_entity_poly.pdbx_seq_one_letter_code
_entity_poly.pdbx_strand_id
1 'polypeptide(L)'
;MPTTIRNFRNEITEIIFNFGCKFPDNFFRLISDMQKINDPYITERLIATLYGVAMFLHNQVNSVNKKDYIIKWAKNVFEWIFKEETAYSTTHFFIRQHARFIVELGLLYDSSILSDNDLNLIRPPYTMGGIREWGELDLEDLGPFKSGTYPFRMENFGKYILGDLIPPNSYGIRDDEDFQKVLKNLYWRMKNLGFTGEKFTNIDRIIKDLNFNYYSMQKMGKVDRYGKKYAWIAYFELAGYRIDLGLIKKWHEDRLSEYFIDPSFSFPPRKLDMEEVDLLKQESENAEDRLDILEKFADDNFLFRNSLLEKEGEWVLMNAIIYQSAEKGQGQIVYRIDGAIFTTVEDEISPEIVLKYIKENNFRFNPPNLGIVYAGEIPWNDLLPLDIIDEKILYLTFYYHLDELELGFDKETYVPSKDLCLSFDLKKNGRYFEFFESNGRIAIISCSIKTESNLKGLLIFIKKNLLKKYTENNSGIFFQRVKIVVNYLLDTAPTDLDLISNEHRTYKERIFLNFPFLGKRITF
;
A
#
# COMPACT_ATOMS: atom_id res chain seq x y z
N MET A 1 8.57 -20.27 -10.63
CA MET A 1 8.54 -18.82 -10.93
C MET A 1 8.13 -18.44 -12.37
N PRO A 2 8.52 -19.14 -13.47
CA PRO A 2 8.21 -18.67 -14.84
C PRO A 2 6.74 -18.92 -15.29
N THR A 3 5.89 -19.45 -14.41
CA THR A 3 4.48 -19.78 -14.67
C THR A 3 3.65 -18.55 -15.06
N THR A 4 2.65 -18.76 -15.91
CA THR A 4 1.62 -17.76 -16.25
C THR A 4 0.47 -17.70 -15.23
N ILE A 5 0.47 -18.58 -14.23
CA ILE A 5 -0.50 -18.54 -13.12
C ILE A 5 0.02 -17.57 -12.05
N ARG A 6 -0.59 -16.37 -11.98
CA ARG A 6 -0.12 -15.29 -11.10
C ARG A 6 -0.14 -15.67 -9.62
N ASN A 7 -1.24 -16.26 -9.13
CA ASN A 7 -1.37 -16.62 -7.72
C ASN A 7 -0.31 -17.64 -7.30
N PHE A 8 -0.11 -18.70 -8.10
CA PHE A 8 0.94 -19.68 -7.84
C PHE A 8 2.35 -19.06 -7.85
N ARG A 9 2.59 -18.07 -8.72
CA ARG A 9 3.85 -17.32 -8.69
C ARG A 9 4.02 -16.52 -7.40
N ASN A 10 2.96 -15.83 -6.94
CA ASN A 10 2.98 -15.09 -5.69
C ASN A 10 3.23 -16.01 -4.49
N GLU A 11 2.56 -17.17 -4.43
CA GLU A 11 2.78 -18.20 -3.40
C GLU A 11 4.24 -18.71 -3.38
N ILE A 12 4.80 -19.02 -4.54
CA ILE A 12 6.22 -19.41 -4.64
C ILE A 12 7.13 -18.29 -4.12
N THR A 13 6.83 -17.04 -4.48
CA THR A 13 7.62 -15.87 -4.05
C THR A 13 7.57 -15.74 -2.51
N GLU A 14 6.40 -15.93 -1.89
CA GLU A 14 6.24 -15.92 -0.44
C GLU A 14 7.01 -17.06 0.25
N ILE A 15 6.98 -18.27 -0.32
CA ILE A 15 7.74 -19.42 0.21
C ILE A 15 9.24 -19.11 0.21
N ILE A 16 9.76 -18.53 -0.88
CA ILE A 16 11.17 -18.14 -0.98
C ILE A 16 11.49 -17.03 0.03
N PHE A 17 10.59 -16.05 0.22
CA PHE A 17 10.73 -15.03 1.25
C PHE A 17 10.82 -15.63 2.65
N ASN A 18 9.90 -16.54 3.01
CA ASN A 18 9.91 -17.22 4.31
C ASN A 18 11.18 -18.04 4.52
N PHE A 19 11.68 -18.71 3.47
CA PHE A 19 12.96 -19.40 3.50
C PHE A 19 14.12 -18.44 3.78
N GLY A 20 14.17 -17.29 3.09
CA GLY A 20 15.20 -16.27 3.30
C GLY A 20 15.17 -15.62 4.67
N CYS A 21 13.97 -15.39 5.23
CA CYS A 21 13.82 -14.89 6.60
C CYS A 21 14.40 -15.86 7.65
N LYS A 22 14.32 -17.17 7.39
CA LYS A 22 14.81 -18.22 8.31
C LYS A 22 16.27 -18.59 8.06
N PHE A 23 16.73 -18.56 6.82
CA PHE A 23 18.09 -18.99 6.41
C PHE A 23 18.78 -17.96 5.48
N PRO A 24 19.13 -16.76 5.97
CA PRO A 24 19.62 -15.67 5.12
C PRO A 24 20.84 -16.01 4.25
N ASP A 25 21.85 -16.69 4.80
CA ASP A 25 23.06 -17.06 4.04
C ASP A 25 22.77 -18.06 2.92
N ASN A 26 22.02 -19.12 3.24
CA ASN A 26 21.67 -20.14 2.24
C ASN A 26 20.82 -19.54 1.13
N PHE A 27 19.89 -18.67 1.50
CA PHE A 27 19.06 -17.92 0.57
C PHE A 27 19.88 -17.02 -0.35
N PHE A 28 20.80 -16.23 0.21
CA PHE A 28 21.64 -15.34 -0.59
C PHE A 28 22.53 -16.10 -1.57
N ARG A 29 23.11 -17.23 -1.14
CA ARG A 29 23.87 -18.12 -2.04
C ARG A 29 23.01 -18.63 -3.20
N LEU A 30 21.79 -19.09 -2.93
CA LEU A 30 20.87 -19.55 -3.97
C LEU A 30 20.51 -18.45 -4.97
N ILE A 31 20.25 -17.23 -4.49
CA ILE A 31 19.99 -16.08 -5.38
C ILE A 31 21.21 -15.78 -6.25
N SER A 32 22.41 -15.77 -5.66
CA SER A 32 23.67 -15.52 -6.36
C SER A 32 23.94 -16.52 -7.48
N ASP A 33 23.48 -17.76 -7.35
CA ASP A 33 23.57 -18.79 -8.39
C ASP A 33 22.48 -18.63 -9.45
N MET A 34 21.25 -18.31 -9.02
CA MET A 34 20.08 -18.19 -9.90
C MET A 34 20.08 -16.92 -10.75
N GLN A 35 20.85 -15.88 -10.41
CA GLN A 35 20.97 -14.67 -11.24
C GLN A 35 21.51 -14.95 -12.66
N LYS A 36 22.19 -16.09 -12.86
CA LYS A 36 22.67 -16.52 -14.18
C LYS A 36 21.55 -16.95 -15.13
N ILE A 37 20.30 -17.04 -14.65
CA ILE A 37 19.14 -17.39 -15.45
C ILE A 37 18.72 -16.19 -16.30
N ASN A 38 18.73 -16.35 -17.63
CA ASN A 38 18.30 -15.33 -18.58
C ASN A 38 16.77 -15.28 -18.73
N ASP A 39 16.04 -15.06 -17.63
CA ASP A 39 14.59 -14.83 -17.62
C ASP A 39 14.28 -13.62 -16.70
N PRO A 40 13.98 -12.43 -17.27
CA PRO A 40 13.70 -11.23 -16.50
C PRO A 40 12.60 -11.40 -15.44
N TYR A 41 11.66 -12.31 -15.68
CA TYR A 41 10.55 -12.58 -14.77
C TYR A 41 10.98 -13.33 -13.51
N ILE A 42 12.00 -14.18 -13.64
CA ILE A 42 12.63 -14.87 -12.51
C ILE A 42 13.51 -13.86 -11.76
N THR A 43 14.32 -13.09 -12.48
CA THR A 43 15.20 -12.08 -11.88
C THR A 43 14.43 -11.03 -11.10
N GLU A 44 13.34 -10.48 -11.64
CA GLU A 44 12.42 -9.57 -10.94
C GLU A 44 11.97 -10.16 -9.60
N ARG A 45 11.51 -11.41 -9.59
CA ARG A 45 10.99 -12.06 -8.38
C ARG A 45 12.07 -12.36 -7.36
N LEU A 46 13.27 -12.74 -7.80
CA LEU A 46 14.39 -13.00 -6.90
C LEU A 46 14.90 -11.73 -6.26
N ILE A 47 15.09 -10.65 -7.03
CA ILE A 47 15.52 -9.36 -6.48
C ILE A 47 14.44 -8.76 -5.58
N ALA A 48 13.16 -8.85 -5.96
CA ALA A 48 12.05 -8.44 -5.09
C ALA A 48 12.06 -9.22 -3.77
N THR A 49 12.26 -10.55 -3.82
CA THR A 49 12.32 -11.37 -2.61
C THR A 49 13.55 -11.05 -1.76
N LEU A 50 14.71 -10.80 -2.38
CA LEU A 50 15.92 -10.37 -1.68
C LEU A 50 15.67 -9.06 -0.93
N TYR A 51 15.01 -8.10 -1.58
CA TYR A 51 14.60 -6.85 -0.96
C TYR A 51 13.63 -7.07 0.19
N GLY A 52 12.59 -7.90 -0.02
CA GLY A 52 11.65 -8.32 1.01
C GLY A 52 12.33 -8.85 2.28
N VAL A 53 13.26 -9.78 2.11
CA VAL A 53 14.03 -10.34 3.23
C VAL A 53 14.93 -9.28 3.87
N ALA A 54 15.57 -8.41 3.09
CA ALA A 54 16.39 -7.31 3.63
C ALA A 54 15.56 -6.36 4.51
N MET A 55 14.36 -5.96 4.06
CA MET A 55 13.41 -5.17 4.85
C MET A 55 12.99 -5.91 6.13
N PHE A 56 12.65 -7.20 6.00
CA PHE A 56 12.27 -8.01 7.16
C PHE A 56 13.38 -8.07 8.20
N LEU A 57 14.65 -8.21 7.79
CA LEU A 57 15.82 -8.23 8.67
C LEU A 57 16.09 -6.87 9.32
N HIS A 58 15.95 -5.78 8.55
CA HIS A 58 16.13 -4.40 9.03
C HIS A 58 15.14 -4.06 10.16
N ASN A 59 13.87 -4.43 9.96
CA ASN A 59 12.76 -4.09 10.85
C ASN A 59 12.74 -4.85 12.18
N GLN A 60 13.66 -5.80 12.40
CA GLN A 60 13.72 -6.57 13.65
C GLN A 60 14.26 -5.68 14.77
N VAL A 61 13.59 -5.67 15.92
CA VAL A 61 14.00 -4.85 17.07
C VAL A 61 15.45 -5.12 17.51
N ASN A 62 15.92 -6.37 17.37
CA ASN A 62 17.30 -6.78 17.64
C ASN A 62 18.11 -7.01 16.35
N SER A 63 18.10 -6.05 15.41
CA SER A 63 18.76 -6.18 14.10
C SER A 63 20.30 -6.03 14.13
N VAL A 64 20.93 -5.81 15.29
CA VAL A 64 22.39 -5.63 15.39
C VAL A 64 23.17 -6.82 14.80
N ASN A 65 22.69 -8.05 14.99
CA ASN A 65 23.31 -9.26 14.42
C ASN A 65 22.89 -9.54 12.96
N LYS A 66 22.04 -8.69 12.38
CA LYS A 66 21.44 -8.87 11.05
C LYS A 66 21.93 -7.85 10.02
N LYS A 67 22.48 -6.70 10.46
CA LYS A 67 23.01 -5.66 9.57
C LYS A 67 24.12 -6.17 8.65
N ASP A 68 24.94 -7.10 9.11
CA ASP A 68 26.06 -7.64 8.33
C ASP A 68 25.58 -8.37 7.06
N TYR A 69 24.42 -9.03 7.12
CA TYR A 69 23.78 -9.60 5.93
C TYR A 69 23.40 -8.50 4.94
N ILE A 70 22.74 -7.44 5.42
CA ILE A 70 22.26 -6.33 4.58
C ILE A 70 23.43 -5.63 3.91
N ILE A 71 24.50 -5.30 4.67
CA ILE A 71 25.72 -4.68 4.15
C ILE A 71 26.36 -5.57 3.07
N LYS A 72 26.49 -6.88 3.33
CA LYS A 72 27.04 -7.84 2.35
C LYS A 72 26.17 -7.91 1.10
N TRP A 73 24.86 -7.98 1.24
CA TRP A 73 23.93 -8.07 0.11
C TRP A 73 23.95 -6.79 -0.72
N ALA A 74 23.96 -5.62 -0.08
CA ALA A 74 24.08 -4.32 -0.73
C ALA A 74 25.33 -4.24 -1.64
N LYS A 75 26.51 -4.61 -1.11
CA LYS A 75 27.76 -4.64 -1.90
C LYS A 75 27.63 -5.53 -3.14
N ASN A 76 27.09 -6.73 -2.98
CA ASN A 76 26.94 -7.67 -4.10
C ASN A 76 25.90 -7.19 -5.12
N VAL A 77 24.76 -6.67 -4.68
CA VAL A 77 23.71 -6.14 -5.56
C VAL A 77 24.22 -4.95 -6.35
N PHE A 78 25.02 -4.08 -5.75
CA PHE A 78 25.72 -3.00 -6.46
C PHE A 78 26.59 -3.54 -7.59
N GLU A 79 27.47 -4.50 -7.28
CA GLU A 79 28.35 -5.14 -8.25
C GLU A 79 27.56 -5.85 -9.37
N TRP A 80 26.41 -6.45 -9.05
CA TRP A 80 25.59 -7.14 -10.03
C TRP A 80 24.86 -6.19 -10.97
N ILE A 81 24.28 -5.10 -10.48
CA ILE A 81 23.28 -4.34 -11.26
C ILE A 81 23.79 -2.95 -11.70
N PHE A 82 24.57 -2.27 -10.85
CA PHE A 82 24.90 -0.85 -11.03
C PHE A 82 26.33 -0.59 -11.45
N LYS A 83 27.28 -1.46 -11.09
CA LYS A 83 28.68 -1.28 -11.48
C LYS A 83 28.85 -1.29 -13.00
N GLU A 84 29.77 -0.46 -13.48
CA GLU A 84 30.09 -0.37 -14.89
C GLU A 84 30.42 -1.75 -15.50
N GLU A 85 30.01 -1.97 -16.74
CA GLU A 85 30.23 -3.19 -17.52
C GLU A 85 29.64 -4.50 -16.96
N THR A 86 28.78 -4.43 -15.95
CA THR A 86 28.12 -5.64 -15.44
C THR A 86 27.12 -6.24 -16.45
N ALA A 87 27.18 -7.56 -16.60
CA ALA A 87 26.31 -8.32 -17.51
C ALA A 87 24.84 -8.39 -17.03
N TYR A 88 24.56 -8.09 -15.76
CA TYR A 88 23.21 -8.16 -15.19
C TYR A 88 22.50 -6.80 -15.12
N SER A 89 23.12 -5.75 -15.66
CA SER A 89 22.49 -4.44 -15.70
C SER A 89 21.27 -4.45 -16.63
N THR A 90 20.22 -3.73 -16.24
CA THR A 90 18.92 -3.77 -16.92
C THR A 90 18.25 -2.40 -16.91
N THR A 91 17.37 -2.14 -17.87
CA THR A 91 16.46 -0.99 -17.81
C THR A 91 15.16 -1.31 -17.09
N HIS A 92 14.94 -2.55 -16.66
CA HIS A 92 13.72 -2.98 -16.00
C HIS A 92 13.47 -2.19 -14.71
N PHE A 93 12.34 -1.48 -14.65
CA PHE A 93 12.00 -0.57 -13.55
C PHE A 93 12.09 -1.23 -12.16
N PHE A 94 11.31 -2.31 -11.93
CA PHE A 94 11.26 -2.93 -10.60
C PHE A 94 12.57 -3.57 -10.16
N ILE A 95 13.30 -4.26 -11.06
CA ILE A 95 14.61 -4.84 -10.73
C ILE A 95 15.56 -3.75 -10.23
N ARG A 96 15.68 -2.63 -10.96
CA ARG A 96 16.54 -1.52 -10.56
C ARG A 96 16.07 -0.86 -9.28
N GLN A 97 14.77 -0.64 -9.11
CA GLN A 97 14.25 -0.01 -7.91
C GLN A 97 14.52 -0.86 -6.66
N HIS A 98 14.19 -2.16 -6.71
CA HIS A 98 14.46 -3.07 -5.59
C HIS A 98 15.96 -3.19 -5.32
N ALA A 99 16.79 -3.27 -6.36
CA ALA A 99 18.23 -3.29 -6.22
C ALA A 99 18.77 -2.02 -5.54
N ARG A 100 18.32 -0.85 -6.00
CA ARG A 100 18.66 0.45 -5.40
C ARG A 100 18.29 0.45 -3.92
N PHE A 101 17.08 0.04 -3.56
CA PHE A 101 16.64 0.05 -2.17
C PHE A 101 17.37 -0.96 -1.28
N ILE A 102 17.83 -2.11 -1.81
CA ILE A 102 18.74 -2.98 -1.08
C ILE A 102 20.08 -2.26 -0.79
N VAL A 103 20.62 -1.55 -1.77
CA VAL A 103 21.88 -0.80 -1.62
C VAL A 103 21.73 0.35 -0.64
N GLU A 104 20.68 1.17 -0.76
CA GLU A 104 20.37 2.27 0.15
C GLU A 104 20.16 1.78 1.59
N LEU A 105 19.49 0.65 1.78
CA LEU A 105 19.35 0.01 3.09
C LEU A 105 20.70 -0.41 3.68
N GLY A 106 21.66 -0.83 2.85
CA GLY A 106 23.04 -1.09 3.28
C GLY A 106 23.78 0.18 3.68
N LEU A 107 23.62 1.27 2.91
CA LEU A 107 24.22 2.58 3.19
C LEU A 107 23.74 3.18 4.52
N LEU A 108 22.52 2.87 4.96
CA LEU A 108 22.04 3.26 6.29
C LEU A 108 22.87 2.67 7.45
N TYR A 109 23.52 1.53 7.23
CA TYR A 109 24.34 0.86 8.25
C TYR A 109 25.84 1.14 8.10
N ASP A 110 26.32 1.30 6.87
CA ASP A 110 27.72 1.55 6.56
C ASP A 110 27.79 2.39 5.28
N SER A 111 28.06 3.68 5.40
CA SER A 111 28.19 4.57 4.25
C SER A 111 29.45 4.29 3.41
N SER A 112 30.43 3.56 3.96
CA SER A 112 31.69 3.23 3.27
C SER A 112 31.56 2.08 2.26
N ILE A 113 30.38 1.48 2.12
CA ILE A 113 30.17 0.39 1.15
C ILE A 113 30.31 0.84 -0.31
N LEU A 114 30.13 2.13 -0.59
CA LEU A 114 30.28 2.75 -1.92
C LEU A 114 31.13 4.01 -1.84
N SER A 115 31.84 4.32 -2.92
CA SER A 115 32.50 5.61 -3.08
C SER A 115 31.50 6.70 -3.48
N ASP A 116 31.87 7.98 -3.32
CA ASP A 116 31.03 9.10 -3.76
C ASP A 116 30.70 9.05 -5.26
N ASN A 117 31.62 8.53 -6.08
CA ASN A 117 31.40 8.34 -7.51
C ASN A 117 30.35 7.24 -7.77
N ASP A 118 30.39 6.15 -7.00
CA ASP A 118 29.48 5.02 -7.14
C ASP A 118 28.05 5.35 -6.67
N LEU A 119 27.89 6.30 -5.73
CA LEU A 119 26.56 6.75 -5.28
C LEU A 119 25.70 7.31 -6.43
N ASN A 120 26.32 7.91 -7.44
CA ASN A 120 25.61 8.41 -8.60
C ASN A 120 25.11 7.29 -9.53
N LEU A 121 25.68 6.08 -9.45
CA LEU A 121 25.31 4.95 -10.30
C LEU A 121 24.03 4.23 -9.85
N ILE A 122 23.64 4.41 -8.59
CA ILE A 122 22.50 3.69 -7.99
C ILE A 122 21.18 4.47 -8.08
N ARG A 123 21.17 5.67 -8.68
CA ARG A 123 19.98 6.52 -8.83
C ARG A 123 19.74 6.90 -10.30
N PRO A 124 18.47 7.04 -10.73
CA PRO A 124 18.17 7.54 -12.07
C PRO A 124 18.54 9.05 -12.20
N PRO A 125 18.79 9.55 -13.41
CA PRO A 125 18.76 8.83 -14.68
C PRO A 125 20.00 7.93 -14.86
N TYR A 126 19.77 6.65 -15.15
CA TYR A 126 20.87 5.71 -15.39
C TYR A 126 21.35 5.84 -16.84
N THR A 127 22.64 6.02 -17.05
CA THR A 127 23.25 6.19 -18.38
C THR A 127 23.70 4.87 -19.02
N MET A 128 23.80 3.78 -18.23
CA MET A 128 24.36 2.50 -18.66
C MET A 128 23.40 1.33 -18.38
N GLY A 129 23.65 0.19 -19.02
CA GLY A 129 22.94 -1.07 -18.75
C GLY A 129 21.63 -1.27 -19.50
N GLY A 130 21.22 -2.54 -19.63
CA GLY A 130 19.99 -2.93 -20.32
C GLY A 130 19.90 -2.48 -21.78
N ILE A 131 18.66 -2.28 -22.26
CA ILE A 131 18.40 -1.90 -23.66
C ILE A 131 18.39 -0.37 -23.77
N ARG A 132 19.41 0.18 -24.42
CA ARG A 132 19.54 1.63 -24.69
C ARG A 132 19.21 2.00 -26.13
N GLU A 133 19.27 1.03 -27.04
CA GLU A 133 18.86 1.17 -28.43
C GLU A 133 17.65 0.29 -28.68
N TRP A 134 16.48 0.92 -28.74
CA TRP A 134 15.21 0.22 -28.98
C TRP A 134 14.94 0.16 -30.48
N GLY A 135 14.68 -1.04 -30.99
CA GLY A 135 14.15 -1.23 -32.34
C GLY A 135 12.65 -1.02 -32.40
N GLU A 136 12.11 -1.05 -33.62
CA GLU A 136 10.69 -0.90 -33.92
C GLU A 136 10.20 -2.12 -34.71
N LEU A 137 8.98 -2.56 -34.45
CA LEU A 137 8.34 -3.67 -35.13
C LEU A 137 6.84 -3.43 -35.21
N ASP A 138 6.25 -3.62 -36.38
CA ASP A 138 4.80 -3.55 -36.53
C ASP A 138 4.13 -4.84 -36.00
N LEU A 139 2.85 -4.75 -35.63
CA LEU A 139 2.12 -5.87 -35.01
C LEU A 139 2.03 -7.07 -35.96
N GLU A 140 1.90 -6.80 -37.25
CA GLU A 140 1.82 -7.79 -38.33
C GLU A 140 3.08 -8.67 -38.38
N ASP A 141 4.25 -8.07 -38.11
CA ASP A 141 5.54 -8.76 -38.09
C ASP A 141 5.81 -9.54 -36.80
N LEU A 142 5.00 -9.33 -35.76
CA LEU A 142 5.00 -10.15 -34.55
C LEU A 142 4.28 -11.49 -34.78
N GLY A 143 3.49 -11.57 -35.86
CA GLY A 143 2.92 -12.80 -36.39
C GLY A 143 1.40 -12.75 -36.50
N PRO A 144 0.80 -13.73 -37.19
CA PRO A 144 -0.65 -13.79 -37.31
C PRO A 144 -1.28 -14.10 -35.94
N PHE A 145 -2.29 -13.30 -35.58
CA PHE A 145 -3.11 -13.52 -34.39
C PHE A 145 -4.52 -13.92 -34.79
N LYS A 146 -5.08 -14.90 -34.07
CA LYS A 146 -6.53 -15.18 -34.13
C LYS A 146 -7.28 -14.14 -33.29
N SER A 147 -8.57 -13.95 -33.58
CA SER A 147 -9.42 -13.03 -32.81
C SER A 147 -9.33 -13.33 -31.29
N GLY A 148 -9.02 -12.27 -30.52
CA GLY A 148 -8.85 -12.34 -29.06
C GLY A 148 -7.54 -12.96 -28.57
N THR A 149 -6.56 -13.22 -29.45
CA THR A 149 -5.23 -13.77 -29.09
C THR A 149 -4.10 -12.75 -29.22
N TYR A 150 -4.41 -11.50 -29.56
CA TYR A 150 -3.45 -10.39 -29.56
C TYR A 150 -2.73 -10.28 -28.21
N PRO A 151 -1.46 -9.86 -28.19
CA PRO A 151 -0.64 -9.77 -26.98
C PRO A 151 -1.37 -9.14 -25.79
N PHE A 152 -2.05 -8.03 -26.07
CA PHE A 152 -2.89 -7.29 -25.14
C PHE A 152 -3.99 -6.55 -25.92
N ARG A 153 -4.98 -6.03 -25.20
CA ARG A 153 -6.09 -5.25 -25.77
C ARG A 153 -5.71 -3.77 -25.81
N MET A 154 -5.95 -3.08 -26.92
CA MET A 154 -5.62 -1.64 -27.02
C MET A 154 -6.49 -0.79 -26.10
N GLU A 155 -7.75 -1.16 -25.91
CA GLU A 155 -8.69 -0.39 -25.08
C GLU A 155 -8.31 -0.41 -23.60
N ASN A 156 -7.51 -1.41 -23.17
CA ASN A 156 -7.08 -1.57 -21.79
C ASN A 156 -5.58 -1.28 -21.65
N PHE A 157 -4.74 -2.22 -22.10
CA PHE A 157 -3.29 -2.14 -21.91
C PHE A 157 -2.65 -1.11 -22.83
N GLY A 158 -3.17 -0.93 -24.05
CA GLY A 158 -2.73 0.15 -24.93
C GLY A 158 -2.97 1.51 -24.28
N LYS A 159 -4.23 1.85 -24.08
CA LYS A 159 -4.64 3.19 -23.67
C LYS A 159 -4.23 3.55 -22.24
N TYR A 160 -4.46 2.67 -21.26
CA TYR A 160 -4.34 2.97 -19.82
C TYR A 160 -3.09 2.39 -19.14
N ILE A 161 -2.17 1.77 -19.90
CA ILE A 161 -0.91 1.26 -19.34
C ILE A 161 0.26 1.78 -20.19
N LEU A 162 0.23 1.54 -21.51
CA LEU A 162 1.27 2.06 -22.41
C LEU A 162 1.18 3.56 -22.60
N GLY A 163 -0.04 4.11 -22.62
CA GLY A 163 -0.23 5.54 -22.69
C GLY A 163 0.56 6.28 -21.60
N ASP A 164 0.76 5.67 -20.44
CA ASP A 164 1.40 6.32 -19.29
C ASP A 164 2.91 6.44 -19.41
N LEU A 165 3.47 5.73 -20.38
CA LEU A 165 4.84 5.96 -20.80
C LEU A 165 5.00 7.23 -21.63
N ILE A 166 3.89 7.91 -21.95
CA ILE A 166 3.85 9.08 -22.85
C ILE A 166 3.37 10.29 -22.05
N PRO A 167 4.21 11.33 -21.95
CA PRO A 167 3.84 12.54 -21.25
C PRO A 167 2.70 13.23 -22.00
N PRO A 168 1.61 13.63 -21.31
CA PRO A 168 0.61 14.46 -21.94
C PRO A 168 1.14 15.89 -22.15
N ASN A 169 0.62 16.59 -23.15
CA ASN A 169 0.84 18.03 -23.30
C ASN A 169 0.08 18.83 -22.23
N SER A 170 0.15 20.17 -22.28
CA SER A 170 -0.52 21.08 -21.33
C SER A 170 -2.04 20.93 -21.26
N TYR A 171 -2.65 20.26 -22.24
CA TYR A 171 -4.09 20.00 -22.30
C TYR A 171 -4.45 18.56 -21.91
N GLY A 172 -3.49 17.76 -21.43
CA GLY A 172 -3.73 16.36 -21.06
C GLY A 172 -3.74 15.41 -22.27
N ILE A 173 -3.40 15.88 -23.47
CA ILE A 173 -3.47 15.09 -24.70
C ILE A 173 -2.12 14.44 -24.96
N ARG A 174 -2.13 13.13 -25.24
CA ARG A 174 -0.94 12.34 -25.55
C ARG A 174 -0.64 12.39 -27.05
N ASP A 175 0.64 12.38 -27.38
CA ASP A 175 1.09 12.40 -28.77
C ASP A 175 0.88 11.02 -29.43
N ASP A 176 0.17 11.01 -30.57
CA ASP A 176 -0.17 9.77 -31.27
C ASP A 176 1.05 9.12 -31.94
N GLU A 177 2.01 9.92 -32.41
CA GLU A 177 3.23 9.40 -33.05
C GLU A 177 4.14 8.71 -32.02
N ASP A 178 4.37 9.32 -30.85
CA ASP A 178 5.10 8.71 -29.74
C ASP A 178 4.36 7.48 -29.20
N PHE A 179 3.02 7.48 -29.21
CA PHE A 179 2.24 6.28 -28.87
C PHE A 179 2.49 5.11 -29.83
N GLN A 180 2.48 5.37 -31.14
CA GLN A 180 2.82 4.34 -32.13
C GLN A 180 4.26 3.87 -31.97
N LYS A 181 5.20 4.79 -31.69
CA LYS A 181 6.60 4.43 -31.44
C LYS A 181 6.77 3.52 -30.23
N VAL A 182 6.14 3.85 -29.10
CA VAL A 182 6.14 3.04 -27.87
C VAL A 182 5.56 1.65 -28.13
N LEU A 183 4.47 1.56 -28.89
CA LEU A 183 3.89 0.27 -29.30
C LEU A 183 4.88 -0.57 -30.12
N LYS A 184 5.53 0.03 -31.12
CA LYS A 184 6.51 -0.64 -31.97
C LYS A 184 7.72 -1.11 -31.18
N ASN A 185 8.21 -0.30 -30.23
CA ASN A 185 9.30 -0.68 -29.32
C ASN A 185 8.92 -1.90 -28.47
N LEU A 186 7.69 -1.91 -27.96
CA LEU A 186 7.18 -3.03 -27.16
C LEU A 186 7.10 -4.33 -28.00
N TYR A 187 6.53 -4.29 -29.20
CA TYR A 187 6.43 -5.45 -30.08
C TYR A 187 7.81 -5.98 -30.49
N TRP A 188 8.75 -5.07 -30.80
CA TRP A 188 10.12 -5.44 -31.10
C TRP A 188 10.76 -6.21 -29.93
N ARG A 189 10.61 -5.71 -28.70
CA ARG A 189 11.16 -6.40 -27.53
C ARG A 189 10.48 -7.73 -27.26
N MET A 190 9.16 -7.83 -27.44
CA MET A 190 8.44 -9.10 -27.34
C MET A 190 8.99 -10.14 -28.33
N LYS A 191 9.26 -9.76 -29.57
CA LYS A 191 9.87 -10.63 -30.58
C LYS A 191 11.28 -11.08 -30.17
N ASN A 192 12.10 -10.18 -29.64
CA ASN A 192 13.44 -10.50 -29.11
C ASN A 192 13.40 -11.48 -27.94
N LEU A 193 12.37 -11.41 -27.10
CA LEU A 193 12.12 -12.40 -26.04
C LEU A 193 11.59 -13.74 -26.57
N GLY A 194 11.36 -13.86 -27.88
CA GLY A 194 10.92 -15.08 -28.55
C GLY A 194 9.41 -15.23 -28.70
N PHE A 195 8.61 -14.21 -28.32
CA PHE A 195 7.17 -14.22 -28.52
C PHE A 195 6.81 -13.97 -29.99
N THR A 196 6.02 -14.88 -30.58
CA THR A 196 5.42 -14.69 -31.90
C THR A 196 3.98 -15.21 -31.92
N GLY A 197 3.15 -14.66 -32.80
CA GLY A 197 1.78 -15.13 -33.04
C GLY A 197 1.75 -16.61 -33.45
N GLU A 198 2.71 -17.07 -34.25
CA GLU A 198 2.83 -18.47 -34.68
C GLU A 198 2.97 -19.44 -33.50
N LYS A 199 3.80 -19.10 -32.52
CA LYS A 199 4.07 -19.95 -31.35
C LYS A 199 2.93 -19.91 -30.34
N PHE A 200 2.40 -18.72 -30.06
CA PHE A 200 1.58 -18.50 -28.85
C PHE A 200 0.08 -18.33 -29.11
N THR A 201 -0.36 -18.04 -30.34
CA THR A 201 -1.79 -17.81 -30.65
C THR A 201 -2.68 -18.98 -30.23
N ASN A 202 -2.27 -20.22 -30.48
CA ASN A 202 -3.10 -21.39 -30.16
C ASN A 202 -3.24 -21.60 -28.64
N ILE A 203 -2.15 -21.50 -27.89
CA ILE A 203 -2.18 -21.66 -26.43
C ILE A 203 -2.86 -20.48 -25.74
N ASP A 204 -2.66 -19.25 -26.22
CA ASP A 204 -3.32 -18.07 -25.67
C ASP A 204 -4.83 -18.08 -25.92
N ARG A 205 -5.28 -18.68 -27.02
CA ARG A 205 -6.70 -18.99 -27.25
C ARG A 205 -7.23 -19.97 -26.21
N ILE A 206 -6.51 -21.08 -26.00
CA ILE A 206 -6.90 -22.09 -24.99
C ILE A 206 -7.00 -21.44 -23.60
N ILE A 207 -5.99 -20.67 -23.19
CA ILE A 207 -6.00 -19.94 -21.90
C ILE A 207 -7.18 -18.98 -21.82
N LYS A 208 -7.49 -18.24 -22.89
CA LYS A 208 -8.65 -17.33 -22.94
C LYS A 208 -9.97 -18.11 -22.76
N ASP A 209 -10.15 -19.19 -23.50
CA ASP A 209 -11.38 -19.99 -23.49
C ASP A 209 -11.55 -20.70 -22.13
N LEU A 210 -10.45 -21.20 -21.56
CA LEU A 210 -10.43 -21.74 -20.20
C LEU A 210 -10.82 -20.69 -19.17
N ASN A 211 -10.19 -19.51 -19.18
CA ASN A 211 -10.55 -18.45 -18.25
C ASN A 211 -12.05 -18.09 -18.37
N PHE A 212 -12.61 -18.00 -19.58
CA PHE A 212 -14.03 -17.73 -19.78
C PHE A 212 -14.94 -18.78 -19.13
N ASN A 213 -14.61 -20.06 -19.27
CA ASN A 213 -15.39 -21.17 -18.70
C ASN A 213 -15.18 -21.33 -17.17
N TYR A 214 -13.97 -21.03 -16.68
CA TYR A 214 -13.56 -21.20 -15.28
C TYR A 214 -13.90 -20.03 -14.36
N TYR A 215 -14.37 -18.88 -14.86
CA TYR A 215 -14.92 -17.81 -14.00
C TYR A 215 -16.07 -18.30 -13.10
N SER A 216 -16.60 -19.51 -13.33
CA SER A 216 -17.62 -20.19 -12.51
C SER A 216 -17.09 -21.04 -11.33
N MET A 217 -15.79 -21.40 -11.27
CA MET A 217 -15.24 -22.29 -10.22
C MET A 217 -14.07 -21.64 -9.47
N GLN A 218 -14.36 -21.15 -8.27
CA GLN A 218 -13.44 -20.46 -7.36
C GLN A 218 -12.33 -21.41 -6.86
N LYS A 219 -11.06 -21.18 -7.24
CA LYS A 219 -9.85 -21.34 -6.38
C LYS A 219 -8.49 -21.18 -7.08
N MET A 220 -8.34 -21.49 -8.37
CA MET A 220 -7.00 -21.46 -9.03
C MET A 220 -6.53 -20.07 -9.52
N GLY A 221 -7.43 -19.08 -9.57
CA GLY A 221 -7.13 -17.74 -10.08
C GLY A 221 -7.01 -17.67 -11.62
N LYS A 222 -6.89 -16.44 -12.15
CA LYS A 222 -6.79 -16.19 -13.59
C LYS A 222 -5.42 -16.60 -14.13
N VAL A 223 -5.40 -17.38 -15.20
CA VAL A 223 -4.16 -17.71 -15.92
C VAL A 223 -3.87 -16.58 -16.91
N ASP A 224 -2.72 -15.93 -16.80
CA ASP A 224 -2.32 -14.91 -17.77
C ASP A 224 -1.96 -15.56 -19.12
N ARG A 225 -2.31 -14.90 -20.22
CA ARG A 225 -1.86 -15.30 -21.56
C ARG A 225 -0.35 -15.01 -21.68
N TYR A 226 0.35 -15.79 -22.50
CA TYR A 226 1.78 -15.57 -22.75
C TYR A 226 2.02 -14.19 -23.34
N GLY A 227 1.20 -13.75 -24.30
CA GLY A 227 1.31 -12.41 -24.86
C GLY A 227 1.28 -11.30 -23.80
N LYS A 228 0.47 -11.46 -22.75
CA LYS A 228 0.43 -10.53 -21.62
C LYS A 228 1.70 -10.61 -20.76
N LYS A 229 2.22 -11.82 -20.51
CA LYS A 229 3.49 -12.00 -19.77
C LYS A 229 4.65 -11.28 -20.46
N TYR A 230 4.84 -11.52 -21.77
CA TYR A 230 5.93 -10.89 -22.53
C TYR A 230 5.76 -9.38 -22.65
N ALA A 231 4.52 -8.89 -22.81
CA ALA A 231 4.23 -7.47 -22.83
C ALA A 231 4.63 -6.77 -21.51
N TRP A 232 4.39 -7.40 -20.34
CA TRP A 232 4.83 -6.84 -19.06
C TRP A 232 6.34 -6.73 -18.93
N ILE A 233 7.10 -7.73 -19.37
CA ILE A 233 8.57 -7.69 -19.34
C ILE A 233 9.07 -6.52 -20.21
N ALA A 234 8.59 -6.44 -21.45
CA ALA A 234 8.95 -5.37 -22.37
C ALA A 234 8.53 -3.99 -21.84
N TYR A 235 7.35 -3.91 -21.21
CA TYR A 235 6.82 -2.69 -20.62
C TYR A 235 7.73 -2.14 -19.53
N PHE A 236 8.14 -2.96 -18.55
CA PHE A 236 8.96 -2.48 -17.44
C PHE A 236 10.38 -2.12 -17.85
N GLU A 237 10.95 -2.80 -18.85
CA GLU A 237 12.22 -2.40 -19.47
C GLU A 237 12.12 -1.07 -20.22
N LEU A 238 11.02 -0.86 -20.95
CA LEU A 238 10.77 0.38 -21.70
C LEU A 238 10.46 1.56 -20.76
N ALA A 239 9.67 1.32 -19.72
CA ALA A 239 9.33 2.31 -18.71
C ALA A 239 10.58 2.85 -18.03
N GLY A 240 11.47 1.97 -17.56
CA GLY A 240 12.70 2.41 -16.95
C GLY A 240 13.64 3.11 -17.92
N TYR A 241 13.71 2.70 -19.19
CA TYR A 241 14.48 3.41 -20.21
C TYR A 241 13.94 4.85 -20.44
N ARG A 242 12.62 5.00 -20.55
CA ARG A 242 11.99 6.31 -20.79
C ARG A 242 12.08 7.24 -19.56
N ILE A 243 12.11 6.68 -18.35
CA ILE A 243 12.41 7.44 -17.12
C ILE A 243 13.83 8.01 -17.19
N ASP A 244 14.82 7.24 -17.64
CA ASP A 244 16.20 7.70 -17.76
C ASP A 244 16.34 8.85 -18.78
N LEU A 245 15.49 8.87 -19.81
CA LEU A 245 15.42 9.96 -20.78
C LEU A 245 14.64 11.20 -20.28
N GLY A 246 14.06 11.14 -19.09
CA GLY A 246 13.20 12.21 -18.56
C GLY A 246 11.88 12.39 -19.32
N LEU A 247 11.49 11.41 -20.15
CA LEU A 247 10.26 11.44 -20.94
C LEU A 247 9.02 11.18 -20.11
N ILE A 248 9.18 10.53 -18.96
CA ILE A 248 8.11 10.29 -17.99
C ILE A 248 8.41 11.18 -16.79
N LYS A 249 7.77 12.35 -16.74
CA LYS A 249 7.78 13.20 -15.53
C LYS A 249 6.48 12.98 -14.75
N LYS A 250 6.64 12.50 -13.51
CA LYS A 250 5.62 12.34 -12.47
C LYS A 250 4.49 11.37 -12.80
N TRP A 251 4.69 10.07 -12.52
CA TRP A 251 3.56 9.16 -12.33
C TRP A 251 3.63 8.51 -10.94
N HIS A 252 2.77 9.05 -10.06
CA HIS A 252 2.61 8.84 -8.60
C HIS A 252 3.93 8.88 -7.78
N GLU A 253 4.74 9.87 -8.17
CA GLU A 253 6.02 10.40 -7.70
C GLU A 253 7.21 9.46 -7.40
N ASP A 254 7.04 8.18 -7.04
CA ASP A 254 8.23 7.31 -6.79
C ASP A 254 8.11 5.79 -7.12
N ARG A 255 6.93 5.25 -7.47
CA ARG A 255 6.77 3.84 -7.86
C ARG A 255 5.63 3.64 -8.87
N LEU A 256 5.84 2.75 -9.84
CA LEU A 256 4.81 2.31 -10.78
C LEU A 256 3.69 1.53 -10.06
N SER A 257 2.43 1.87 -10.35
CA SER A 257 1.25 1.21 -9.76
C SER A 257 0.96 -0.15 -10.41
N GLU A 258 1.55 -0.38 -11.58
CA GLU A 258 1.19 -1.49 -12.44
C GLU A 258 1.84 -2.79 -11.99
N TYR A 259 1.02 -3.81 -11.76
CA TYR A 259 1.42 -5.22 -11.78
C TYR A 259 2.58 -5.59 -10.85
N PHE A 260 2.65 -5.03 -9.63
CA PHE A 260 3.63 -5.45 -8.63
C PHE A 260 3.04 -6.36 -7.54
N ILE A 261 3.91 -6.95 -6.73
CA ILE A 261 3.60 -7.65 -5.49
C ILE A 261 4.36 -6.93 -4.38
N ASP A 262 3.77 -6.71 -3.21
CA ASP A 262 4.52 -6.25 -2.05
C ASP A 262 5.45 -7.39 -1.56
N PRO A 263 6.78 -7.26 -1.70
CA PRO A 263 7.71 -8.32 -1.32
C PRO A 263 7.92 -8.44 0.19
N SER A 264 7.31 -7.57 1.01
CA SER A 264 7.27 -7.71 2.47
C SER A 264 6.30 -8.79 2.94
N PHE A 265 5.35 -9.18 2.08
CA PHE A 265 4.29 -10.13 2.38
C PHE A 265 3.60 -9.84 3.72
N SER A 266 3.21 -8.59 3.97
CA SER A 266 2.61 -8.25 5.27
C SER A 266 1.29 -9.00 5.52
N PHE A 267 1.02 -9.30 6.78
CA PHE A 267 -0.26 -9.89 7.18
C PHE A 267 -1.31 -8.78 7.35
N PRO A 268 -2.60 -9.09 7.11
CA PRO A 268 -3.69 -8.22 7.53
C PRO A 268 -3.55 -7.82 9.00
N PRO A 269 -4.05 -6.64 9.40
CA PRO A 269 -4.11 -6.24 10.79
C PRO A 269 -4.76 -7.32 11.65
N ARG A 270 -4.28 -7.49 12.89
CA ARG A 270 -4.87 -8.46 13.81
C ARG A 270 -6.32 -8.07 14.09
N LYS A 271 -7.17 -9.09 14.20
CA LYS A 271 -8.56 -8.88 14.61
C LYS A 271 -8.61 -8.52 16.09
N LEU A 272 -9.29 -7.44 16.40
CA LEU A 272 -9.68 -7.07 17.76
C LEU A 272 -10.92 -7.85 18.11
N ASP A 273 -10.78 -8.76 19.08
CA ASP A 273 -11.92 -9.49 19.62
C ASP A 273 -12.84 -8.51 20.34
N MET A 274 -14.10 -8.53 19.90
CA MET A 274 -15.18 -7.70 20.41
C MET A 274 -16.32 -8.63 20.81
N GLU A 275 -17.04 -8.28 21.86
CA GLU A 275 -18.28 -8.97 22.18
C GLU A 275 -19.24 -8.88 20.98
N GLU A 276 -20.01 -9.95 20.77
CA GLU A 276 -20.98 -10.00 19.68
C GLU A 276 -22.12 -9.03 20.02
N VAL A 277 -22.13 -7.89 19.32
CA VAL A 277 -23.08 -6.80 19.53
C VAL A 277 -23.74 -6.45 18.21
N ASP A 278 -25.06 -6.34 18.24
CA ASP A 278 -25.82 -5.79 17.12
C ASP A 278 -26.23 -4.35 17.42
N LEU A 279 -25.43 -3.41 16.92
CA LEU A 279 -25.71 -1.98 17.05
C LEU A 279 -26.89 -1.55 16.16
N LEU A 280 -27.37 -2.36 15.23
CA LEU A 280 -28.56 -2.02 14.45
C LEU A 280 -29.85 -2.32 15.20
N LYS A 281 -29.80 -3.16 16.23
CA LYS A 281 -30.96 -3.47 17.06
C LYS A 281 -31.46 -2.21 17.79
N GLN A 282 -32.66 -1.76 17.44
CA GLN A 282 -33.27 -0.57 18.06
C GLN A 282 -33.64 -0.88 19.52
N GLU A 283 -32.88 -0.30 20.45
CA GLU A 283 -33.20 -0.33 21.89
C GLU A 283 -34.01 0.89 22.34
N SER A 284 -34.14 1.91 21.48
CA SER A 284 -35.00 3.09 21.66
C SER A 284 -35.62 3.50 20.33
N GLU A 285 -36.88 3.92 20.36
CA GLU A 285 -37.59 4.52 19.22
C GLU A 285 -37.14 5.96 18.95
N ASN A 286 -36.53 6.63 19.94
CA ASN A 286 -36.00 7.99 19.80
C ASN A 286 -34.56 7.96 19.28
N ALA A 287 -34.35 8.61 18.13
CA ALA A 287 -33.05 8.65 17.49
C ALA A 287 -31.96 9.43 18.27
N GLU A 288 -32.35 10.37 19.15
CA GLU A 288 -31.40 11.10 20.00
C GLU A 288 -30.89 10.23 21.14
N ASP A 289 -31.79 9.53 21.84
CA ASP A 289 -31.43 8.52 22.85
C ASP A 289 -30.57 7.42 22.22
N ARG A 290 -30.83 7.11 20.94
CA ARG A 290 -30.00 6.16 20.18
C ARG A 290 -28.58 6.67 19.99
N LEU A 291 -28.39 7.94 19.65
CA LEU A 291 -27.06 8.54 19.54
C LEU A 291 -26.32 8.54 20.89
N ASP A 292 -27.01 8.75 22.01
CA ASP A 292 -26.41 8.68 23.35
C ASP A 292 -25.89 7.27 23.68
N ILE A 293 -26.66 6.23 23.35
CA ILE A 293 -26.25 4.83 23.54
C ILE A 293 -25.01 4.51 22.69
N LEU A 294 -25.00 4.94 21.43
CA LEU A 294 -23.90 4.72 20.50
C LEU A 294 -22.64 5.49 20.90
N GLU A 295 -22.80 6.73 21.37
CA GLU A 295 -21.69 7.54 21.90
C GLU A 295 -21.04 6.85 23.10
N LYS A 296 -21.86 6.40 24.06
CA LYS A 296 -21.36 5.64 25.20
C LYS A 296 -20.66 4.34 24.78
N PHE A 297 -21.22 3.62 23.81
CA PHE A 297 -20.59 2.41 23.27
C PHE A 297 -19.20 2.71 22.71
N ALA A 298 -19.03 3.80 21.96
CA ALA A 298 -17.73 4.19 21.43
C ALA A 298 -16.72 4.57 22.52
N ASP A 299 -17.17 5.26 23.56
CA ASP A 299 -16.35 5.63 24.72
C ASP A 299 -15.84 4.40 25.46
N ASP A 300 -16.72 3.45 25.75
CA ASP A 300 -16.43 2.25 26.54
C ASP A 300 -15.54 1.25 25.76
N ASN A 301 -15.61 1.24 24.42
CA ASN A 301 -14.97 0.20 23.61
C ASN A 301 -13.78 0.67 22.79
N PHE A 302 -13.76 1.92 22.32
CA PHE A 302 -12.83 2.34 21.27
C PHE A 302 -11.87 3.44 21.72
N LEU A 303 -12.34 4.54 22.31
CA LEU A 303 -11.48 5.72 22.47
C LEU A 303 -10.27 5.46 23.39
N PHE A 304 -10.46 4.64 24.43
CA PHE A 304 -9.43 4.29 25.40
C PHE A 304 -9.51 2.82 25.78
N ARG A 305 -8.36 2.19 25.98
CA ARG A 305 -8.29 0.81 26.47
C ARG A 305 -7.09 0.62 27.40
N ASN A 306 -7.28 -0.16 28.47
CA ASN A 306 -6.17 -0.54 29.37
C ASN A 306 -5.42 -1.78 28.88
N SER A 307 -5.94 -2.47 27.87
CA SER A 307 -5.29 -3.57 27.18
C SER A 307 -5.79 -3.64 25.73
N LEU A 308 -4.91 -4.12 24.84
CA LEU A 308 -5.22 -4.28 23.42
C LEU A 308 -4.55 -5.54 22.89
N LEU A 309 -5.32 -6.50 22.39
CA LEU A 309 -4.82 -7.79 21.86
C LEU A 309 -3.88 -8.51 22.86
N GLU A 310 -4.34 -8.66 24.10
CA GLU A 310 -3.58 -9.24 25.22
C GLU A 310 -2.32 -8.44 25.63
N LYS A 311 -2.17 -7.20 25.14
CA LYS A 311 -1.05 -6.33 25.48
C LYS A 311 -1.50 -5.23 26.44
N GLU A 312 -1.07 -5.35 27.69
CA GLU A 312 -1.36 -4.42 28.78
C GLU A 312 -0.84 -3.00 28.55
N GLY A 313 -1.53 -2.03 29.14
CA GLY A 313 -1.17 -0.62 29.27
C GLY A 313 -2.17 0.33 28.62
N GLU A 314 -2.04 1.63 28.90
CA GLU A 314 -2.98 2.64 28.42
C GLU A 314 -2.82 2.92 26.92
N TRP A 315 -3.84 2.57 26.14
CA TRP A 315 -3.95 2.78 24.70
C TRP A 315 -4.97 3.88 24.39
N VAL A 316 -4.62 4.77 23.47
CA VAL A 316 -5.50 5.82 22.94
C VAL A 316 -5.69 5.57 21.45
N LEU A 317 -6.93 5.64 20.99
CA LEU A 317 -7.25 5.53 19.58
C LEU A 317 -6.75 6.77 18.82
N MET A 318 -6.00 6.61 17.73
CA MET A 318 -5.66 7.74 16.86
C MET A 318 -6.72 7.89 15.78
N ASN A 319 -7.01 6.82 15.02
CA ASN A 319 -8.00 6.86 13.95
C ASN A 319 -8.82 5.57 13.92
N ALA A 320 -10.08 5.70 13.53
CA ALA A 320 -10.90 4.56 13.18
C ALA A 320 -12.00 4.91 12.18
N ILE A 321 -12.34 3.90 11.39
CA ILE A 321 -13.63 3.79 10.71
C ILE A 321 -14.25 2.47 11.14
N ILE A 322 -15.43 2.54 11.74
CA ILE A 322 -16.16 1.37 12.24
C ILE A 322 -17.56 1.50 11.69
N TYR A 323 -18.10 0.44 11.14
CA TYR A 323 -19.44 0.46 10.60
C TYR A 323 -20.10 -0.91 10.70
N GLN A 324 -21.41 -0.88 10.87
CA GLN A 324 -22.26 -2.05 10.80
C GLN A 324 -23.33 -1.77 9.75
N SER A 325 -23.64 -2.76 8.91
CA SER A 325 -24.69 -2.62 7.90
C SER A 325 -25.61 -3.84 7.91
N ALA A 326 -26.92 -3.63 7.85
CA ALA A 326 -27.89 -4.69 7.64
C ALA A 326 -27.73 -5.30 6.24
N GLU A 327 -28.22 -6.52 6.07
CA GLU A 327 -28.39 -7.08 4.73
C GLU A 327 -29.31 -6.17 3.88
N LYS A 328 -29.03 -6.07 2.59
CA LYS A 328 -29.82 -5.28 1.62
C LYS A 328 -29.95 -3.78 1.94
N GLY A 329 -29.03 -3.21 2.75
CA GLY A 329 -28.96 -1.76 2.96
C GLY A 329 -30.11 -1.18 3.79
N GLN A 330 -30.75 -2.01 4.62
CA GLN A 330 -31.87 -1.65 5.48
C GLN A 330 -31.48 -0.76 6.66
N GLY A 331 -30.20 -0.75 7.03
CA GLY A 331 -29.66 0.12 8.05
C GLY A 331 -28.14 0.11 8.05
N GLN A 332 -27.57 1.20 8.54
CA GLN A 332 -26.14 1.42 8.68
C GLN A 332 -25.87 2.28 9.90
N ILE A 333 -24.86 1.87 10.67
CA ILE A 333 -24.22 2.70 11.69
C ILE A 333 -22.79 2.91 11.28
N VAL A 334 -22.30 4.13 11.44
CA VAL A 334 -20.91 4.49 11.18
C VAL A 334 -20.37 5.28 12.35
N TYR A 335 -19.26 4.81 12.93
CA TYR A 335 -18.37 5.62 13.72
C TYR A 335 -17.17 5.99 12.88
N ARG A 336 -16.84 7.27 12.91
CA ARG A 336 -15.63 7.79 12.33
C ARG A 336 -14.91 8.60 13.38
N ILE A 337 -13.69 8.18 13.70
CA ILE A 337 -12.83 8.86 14.65
C ILE A 337 -11.58 9.29 13.90
N ASP A 338 -11.38 10.60 13.82
CA ASP A 338 -10.22 11.18 13.17
C ASP A 338 -9.39 11.96 14.21
N GLY A 339 -8.24 11.42 14.61
CA GLY A 339 -7.32 12.03 15.55
C GLY A 339 -6.24 12.87 14.87
N ALA A 340 -5.94 14.02 15.46
CA ALA A 340 -4.91 14.93 14.99
C ALA A 340 -4.36 15.78 16.14
N ILE A 341 -3.22 16.44 15.92
CA ILE A 341 -2.69 17.46 16.82
C ILE A 341 -2.98 18.82 16.19
N PHE A 342 -3.60 19.72 16.96
CA PHE A 342 -3.68 21.13 16.60
C PHE A 342 -2.43 21.85 17.10
N THR A 343 -1.65 22.42 16.19
CA THR A 343 -0.40 23.14 16.47
C THR A 343 -0.57 24.63 16.18
N THR A 344 -0.09 25.52 17.06
CA THR A 344 -0.06 26.97 16.79
C THR A 344 1.16 27.59 17.45
N VAL A 345 1.59 28.74 16.94
CA VAL A 345 2.70 29.55 17.49
C VAL A 345 2.22 30.49 18.60
N GLU A 346 0.90 30.58 18.81
CA GLU A 346 0.27 31.39 19.86
C GLU A 346 0.30 30.68 21.22
N ASP A 347 0.53 31.45 22.29
CA ASP A 347 0.80 30.90 23.65
C ASP A 347 -0.39 30.20 24.31
N GLU A 348 -1.63 30.47 23.90
CA GLU A 348 -2.83 29.84 24.48
C GLU A 348 -3.59 29.00 23.46
N ILE A 349 -3.41 27.67 23.54
CA ILE A 349 -4.26 26.70 22.83
C ILE A 349 -5.36 26.25 23.77
N SER A 350 -6.62 26.38 23.34
CA SER A 350 -7.77 25.85 24.07
C SER A 350 -8.67 25.01 23.16
N PRO A 351 -9.40 24.03 23.73
CA PRO A 351 -10.40 23.26 23.01
C PRO A 351 -11.42 24.10 22.22
N GLU A 352 -11.80 25.27 22.74
CA GLU A 352 -12.69 26.24 22.09
C GLU A 352 -12.07 26.85 20.82
N ILE A 353 -10.78 27.18 20.86
CA ILE A 353 -10.03 27.69 19.71
C ILE A 353 -9.96 26.61 18.61
N VAL A 354 -9.69 25.36 19.00
CA VAL A 354 -9.66 24.23 18.05
C VAL A 354 -11.03 24.05 17.39
N LEU A 355 -12.12 24.05 18.16
CA LEU A 355 -13.47 23.92 17.59
C LEU A 355 -13.80 25.06 16.63
N LYS A 356 -13.51 26.31 17.03
CA LYS A 356 -13.75 27.48 16.20
C LYS A 356 -13.02 27.36 14.87
N TYR A 357 -11.73 27.03 14.91
CA TYR A 357 -10.89 26.87 13.72
C TYR A 357 -11.42 25.79 12.78
N ILE A 358 -11.83 24.64 13.33
CA ILE A 358 -12.36 23.53 12.53
C ILE A 358 -13.68 23.92 11.84
N LYS A 359 -14.55 24.63 12.54
CA LYS A 359 -15.83 25.11 11.98
C LYS A 359 -15.61 26.13 10.87
N GLU A 360 -14.74 27.11 11.10
CA GLU A 360 -14.49 28.21 10.15
C GLU A 360 -13.88 27.72 8.82
N ASN A 361 -13.04 26.69 8.88
CA ASN A 361 -12.35 26.16 7.70
C ASN A 361 -13.01 24.91 7.09
N ASN A 362 -14.12 24.43 7.68
CA ASN A 362 -14.82 23.23 7.22
C ASN A 362 -13.88 22.01 7.05
N PHE A 363 -12.90 21.87 7.96
CA PHE A 363 -11.85 20.86 7.83
C PHE A 363 -12.45 19.44 7.81
N ARG A 364 -12.09 18.68 6.77
CA ARG A 364 -12.39 17.25 6.67
C ARG A 364 -11.16 16.47 7.07
N PHE A 365 -11.21 15.87 8.24
CA PHE A 365 -10.15 15.00 8.72
C PHE A 365 -10.26 13.65 8.03
N ASN A 366 -9.48 13.45 6.98
CA ASN A 366 -9.28 12.14 6.39
C ASN A 366 -7.79 11.87 6.41
N PRO A 367 -7.32 10.78 7.05
CA PRO A 367 -5.95 10.33 6.88
C PRO A 367 -5.63 10.27 5.38
N PRO A 368 -4.57 10.96 4.92
CA PRO A 368 -4.19 10.93 3.52
C PRO A 368 -3.82 9.50 3.12
N ASN A 369 -4.00 9.18 1.84
CA ASN A 369 -3.53 7.90 1.30
C ASN A 369 -2.00 7.91 1.27
N LEU A 370 -1.35 6.85 1.77
CA LEU A 370 0.11 6.76 1.79
C LEU A 370 0.70 6.65 0.37
N GLY A 371 -0.10 6.28 -0.62
CA GLY A 371 0.37 5.97 -1.96
C GLY A 371 1.04 4.60 -2.02
N ILE A 372 1.92 4.45 -3.01
CA ILE A 372 2.44 3.15 -3.44
C ILE A 372 3.72 2.79 -2.68
N VAL A 373 3.55 2.32 -1.45
CA VAL A 373 4.64 1.96 -0.52
C VAL A 373 4.49 0.50 -0.07
N TYR A 374 5.60 -0.22 0.09
CA TYR A 374 5.57 -1.57 0.65
C TYR A 374 5.42 -1.52 2.16
N ALA A 375 4.66 -2.43 2.73
CA ALA A 375 4.47 -2.47 4.17
C ALA A 375 5.77 -2.77 4.94
N GLY A 376 6.82 -3.29 4.29
CA GLY A 376 8.16 -3.43 4.87
C GLY A 376 8.97 -2.13 4.93
N GLU A 377 8.60 -1.13 4.13
CA GLU A 377 9.24 0.19 4.03
C GLU A 377 8.78 1.16 5.12
N ILE A 378 7.64 0.88 5.73
CA ILE A 378 7.06 1.70 6.79
C ILE A 378 7.80 1.40 8.11
N PRO A 379 8.37 2.40 8.81
CA PRO A 379 8.28 3.84 8.56
C PRO A 379 9.55 4.49 7.95
N TRP A 380 10.58 3.72 7.61
CA TRP A 380 11.94 4.22 7.40
C TRP A 380 12.25 4.72 5.98
N ASN A 381 11.53 4.26 4.96
CA ASN A 381 11.88 4.57 3.57
C ASN A 381 11.55 6.02 3.20
N ASP A 382 12.32 6.60 2.28
CA ASP A 382 12.14 7.98 1.81
C ASP A 382 10.94 8.18 0.89
N LEU A 383 10.35 7.10 0.36
CA LEU A 383 9.08 7.15 -0.37
C LEU A 383 7.89 7.51 0.52
N LEU A 384 8.01 7.35 1.84
CA LEU A 384 6.96 7.76 2.74
C LEU A 384 6.96 9.30 2.86
N PRO A 385 5.80 9.95 2.67
CA PRO A 385 5.68 11.37 2.98
C PRO A 385 6.00 11.63 4.46
N LEU A 386 6.65 12.76 4.72
CA LEU A 386 6.75 13.32 6.07
C LEU A 386 5.36 13.70 6.58
N ASP A 387 5.27 14.05 7.87
CA ASP A 387 4.00 14.49 8.45
C ASP A 387 3.40 15.63 7.63
N ILE A 388 2.11 15.48 7.34
CA ILE A 388 1.36 16.53 6.65
C ILE A 388 0.84 17.46 7.72
N ILE A 389 1.34 18.70 7.67
CA ILE A 389 0.74 19.82 8.37
C ILE A 389 -0.12 20.56 7.37
N ASP A 390 -1.43 20.40 7.48
CA ASP A 390 -2.39 21.22 6.74
C ASP A 390 -2.76 22.41 7.63
N GLU A 391 -2.12 23.55 7.35
CA GLU A 391 -2.18 24.78 8.14
C GLU A 391 -1.76 24.60 9.61
N LYS A 392 -2.71 24.29 10.50
CA LYS A 392 -2.50 24.09 11.95
C LYS A 392 -2.75 22.64 12.40
N ILE A 393 -3.07 21.74 11.46
CA ILE A 393 -3.44 20.36 11.75
C ILE A 393 -2.31 19.42 11.35
N LEU A 394 -1.75 18.75 12.35
CA LEU A 394 -0.76 17.70 12.20
C LEU A 394 -1.46 16.32 12.18
N TYR A 395 -1.39 15.64 11.04
CA TYR A 395 -1.92 14.28 10.87
C TYR A 395 -0.97 13.22 11.45
N LEU A 396 -1.52 12.28 12.22
CA LEU A 396 -0.74 11.25 12.90
C LEU A 396 -0.69 9.92 12.13
N THR A 397 -1.56 9.74 11.14
CA THR A 397 -1.76 8.46 10.46
C THR A 397 -2.04 8.66 8.98
N PHE A 398 -1.76 7.60 8.21
CA PHE A 398 -2.08 7.49 6.80
C PHE A 398 -2.98 6.28 6.56
N TYR A 399 -3.82 6.36 5.53
CA TYR A 399 -4.55 5.22 5.02
C TYR A 399 -3.66 4.37 4.11
N TYR A 400 -3.68 3.06 4.30
CA TYR A 400 -2.81 2.10 3.63
C TYR A 400 -3.57 0.93 3.02
N HIS A 401 -3.27 0.62 1.76
CA HIS A 401 -3.79 -0.57 1.08
C HIS A 401 -2.72 -1.67 1.09
N LEU A 402 -3.07 -2.87 1.57
CA LEU A 402 -2.16 -4.02 1.61
C LEU A 402 -1.95 -4.66 0.22
N ASP A 403 -2.92 -4.50 -0.67
CA ASP A 403 -2.89 -5.02 -2.03
C ASP A 403 -3.72 -4.11 -2.93
N GLU A 404 -3.04 -3.35 -3.80
CA GLU A 404 -3.67 -2.32 -4.66
C GLU A 404 -4.62 -2.91 -5.71
N LEU A 405 -4.59 -4.21 -5.94
CA LEU A 405 -5.29 -4.84 -7.07
C LEU A 405 -6.68 -5.39 -6.70
N GLU A 406 -7.03 -5.47 -5.42
CA GLU A 406 -8.34 -5.92 -4.95
C GLU A 406 -8.77 -5.14 -3.71
N LEU A 407 -9.94 -4.49 -3.78
CA LEU A 407 -10.53 -3.72 -2.67
C LEU A 407 -11.24 -4.61 -1.66
N GLY A 408 -11.15 -4.28 -0.37
CA GLY A 408 -11.92 -4.91 0.71
C GLY A 408 -11.32 -4.68 2.10
N PHE A 409 -12.18 -4.72 3.14
CA PHE A 409 -11.79 -4.45 4.54
C PHE A 409 -10.68 -5.35 5.09
N ASP A 410 -10.49 -6.54 4.52
CA ASP A 410 -9.40 -7.45 4.92
C ASP A 410 -8.05 -7.09 4.24
N LYS A 411 -8.00 -6.02 3.43
CA LYS A 411 -6.86 -5.58 2.61
C LYS A 411 -6.48 -4.10 2.82
N GLU A 412 -6.98 -3.46 3.86
CA GLU A 412 -6.73 -2.04 4.16
C GLU A 412 -6.42 -1.84 5.64
N THR A 413 -5.72 -0.77 6.00
CA THR A 413 -5.45 -0.40 7.39
C THR A 413 -5.02 1.06 7.53
N TYR A 414 -4.85 1.52 8.76
CA TYR A 414 -4.12 2.74 9.06
C TYR A 414 -2.68 2.43 9.46
N VAL A 415 -1.76 3.30 9.12
CA VAL A 415 -0.36 3.24 9.56
C VAL A 415 0.05 4.57 10.19
N PRO A 416 0.97 4.57 11.15
CA PRO A 416 1.46 5.81 11.76
C PRO A 416 2.24 6.64 10.75
N SER A 417 2.30 7.94 10.98
CA SER A 417 3.12 8.85 10.21
C SER A 417 4.62 8.61 10.41
N LYS A 418 5.44 9.04 9.45
CA LYS A 418 6.89 8.85 9.47
C LYS A 418 7.53 9.60 10.64
N ASP A 419 7.15 10.85 10.90
CA ASP A 419 7.81 11.64 11.95
C ASP A 419 7.42 11.20 13.35
N LEU A 420 6.18 10.72 13.54
CA LEU A 420 5.76 10.07 14.77
C LEU A 420 6.63 8.85 15.07
N CYS A 421 6.93 8.04 14.05
CA CYS A 421 7.81 6.89 14.22
C CYS A 421 9.26 7.30 14.49
N LEU A 422 9.80 8.28 13.76
CA LEU A 422 11.17 8.77 13.94
C LEU A 422 11.38 9.36 15.33
N SER A 423 10.39 10.08 15.87
CA SER A 423 10.46 10.72 17.19
C SER A 423 10.67 9.76 18.36
N PHE A 424 10.34 8.47 18.16
CA PHE A 424 10.49 7.43 19.17
C PHE A 424 11.31 6.22 18.68
N ASP A 425 12.00 6.34 17.54
CA ASP A 425 12.75 5.24 16.90
C ASP A 425 11.90 3.96 16.76
N LEU A 426 10.66 4.12 16.29
CA LEU A 426 9.70 3.02 16.14
C LEU A 426 10.01 2.19 14.90
N LYS A 427 9.94 0.86 15.05
CA LYS A 427 10.13 -0.11 13.95
C LYS A 427 8.93 -1.03 13.82
N LYS A 428 8.53 -1.33 12.59
CA LYS A 428 7.47 -2.31 12.29
C LYS A 428 8.01 -3.73 12.42
N ASN A 429 7.97 -4.31 13.60
CA ASN A 429 8.56 -5.62 13.85
C ASN A 429 7.70 -6.75 13.28
N GLY A 430 8.28 -7.56 12.38
CA GLY A 430 7.59 -8.69 11.77
C GLY A 430 6.67 -8.31 10.62
N ARG A 431 5.61 -9.11 10.42
CA ARG A 431 4.71 -9.00 9.25
C ARG A 431 3.39 -8.29 9.55
N TYR A 432 3.04 -8.09 10.82
CA TYR A 432 1.86 -7.32 11.23
C TYR A 432 2.15 -5.82 11.29
N PHE A 433 1.10 -4.99 11.35
CA PHE A 433 1.17 -3.54 11.54
C PHE A 433 1.28 -3.19 13.03
N GLU A 434 2.34 -3.69 13.65
CA GLU A 434 2.70 -3.46 15.04
C GLU A 434 4.06 -2.77 15.09
N PHE A 435 4.15 -1.65 15.80
CA PHE A 435 5.36 -0.82 15.87
C PHE A 435 5.92 -0.83 17.28
N PHE A 436 7.23 -0.99 17.37
CA PHE A 436 7.93 -1.21 18.63
C PHE A 436 9.05 -0.19 18.79
N GLU A 437 9.24 0.27 20.03
CA GLU A 437 10.44 0.99 20.45
C GLU A 437 11.67 0.08 20.31
N SER A 438 12.86 0.67 20.22
CA SER A 438 14.14 -0.05 20.14
C SER A 438 14.43 -1.00 21.32
N ASN A 439 13.78 -0.78 22.47
CA ASN A 439 13.86 -1.66 23.64
C ASN A 439 12.89 -2.87 23.59
N GLY A 440 12.10 -3.03 22.53
CA GLY A 440 11.15 -4.14 22.36
C GLY A 440 9.76 -3.90 22.93
N ARG A 441 9.48 -2.73 23.50
CA ARG A 441 8.14 -2.36 23.95
C ARG A 441 7.27 -2.00 22.76
N ILE A 442 6.03 -2.45 22.77
CA ILE A 442 5.07 -2.12 21.72
C ILE A 442 4.49 -0.72 21.92
N ALA A 443 4.45 0.07 20.85
CA ALA A 443 4.10 1.48 20.86
C ALA A 443 2.77 1.74 20.12
N ILE A 444 2.61 1.15 18.94
CA ILE A 444 1.47 1.39 18.04
C ILE A 444 0.96 0.05 17.50
N ILE A 445 -0.36 -0.10 17.41
CA ILE A 445 -1.02 -1.29 16.88
C ILE A 445 -2.14 -0.86 15.94
N SER A 446 -2.08 -1.32 14.69
CA SER A 446 -3.23 -1.30 13.79
C SER A 446 -3.99 -2.62 13.89
N CYS A 447 -5.31 -2.54 14.02
CA CYS A 447 -6.19 -3.70 14.14
C CYS A 447 -7.46 -3.54 13.28
N SER A 448 -8.17 -4.65 13.12
CA SER A 448 -9.45 -4.69 12.41
C SER A 448 -10.54 -5.30 13.29
N ILE A 449 -11.79 -4.98 13.02
CA ILE A 449 -12.97 -5.61 13.64
C ILE A 449 -13.72 -6.37 12.56
N LYS A 450 -14.22 -7.57 12.89
CA LYS A 450 -15.14 -8.35 12.05
C LYS A 450 -15.92 -9.33 12.93
N THR A 451 -17.19 -9.06 13.15
CA THR A 451 -18.11 -9.87 13.97
C THR A 451 -19.13 -10.64 13.11
N GLU A 452 -19.93 -11.50 13.73
CA GLU A 452 -21.03 -12.20 13.04
C GLU A 452 -22.18 -11.25 12.67
N SER A 453 -22.42 -10.21 13.47
CA SER A 453 -23.39 -9.11 13.24
C SER A 453 -23.01 -8.16 12.11
N ASN A 454 -21.98 -8.48 11.32
CA ASN A 454 -21.45 -7.65 10.24
C ASN A 454 -20.92 -6.28 10.73
N LEU A 455 -20.49 -6.18 12.01
CA LEU A 455 -19.70 -5.06 12.49
C LEU A 455 -18.28 -5.21 11.94
N LYS A 456 -17.80 -4.17 11.28
CA LYS A 456 -16.48 -4.11 10.66
C LYS A 456 -15.78 -2.83 11.06
N GLY A 457 -14.46 -2.87 11.13
CA GLY A 457 -13.71 -1.63 11.37
C GLY A 457 -12.23 -1.75 11.12
N LEU A 458 -11.61 -0.60 10.90
CA LEU A 458 -10.16 -0.40 10.85
C LEU A 458 -9.82 0.60 11.95
N LEU A 459 -8.83 0.27 12.77
CA LEU A 459 -8.45 1.06 13.93
C LEU A 459 -6.94 1.09 14.07
N ILE A 460 -6.42 2.18 14.64
CA ILE A 460 -5.02 2.30 15.01
C ILE A 460 -4.90 2.98 16.38
N PHE A 461 -4.15 2.33 17.26
CA PHE A 461 -3.95 2.75 18.64
C PHE A 461 -2.47 3.04 18.91
N ILE A 462 -2.22 3.97 19.83
CA ILE A 462 -0.89 4.30 20.34
C ILE A 462 -0.89 4.28 21.86
N LYS A 463 0.25 3.97 22.46
CA LYS A 463 0.45 4.14 23.90
C LYS A 463 0.25 5.60 24.33
N LYS A 464 -0.58 5.81 25.35
CA LYS A 464 -0.99 7.13 25.85
C LYS A 464 0.19 8.05 26.18
N ASN A 465 1.21 7.51 26.85
CA ASN A 465 2.41 8.25 27.23
C ASN A 465 3.22 8.73 26.02
N LEU A 466 3.32 7.93 24.96
CA LEU A 466 4.01 8.31 23.72
C LEU A 466 3.25 9.41 22.99
N LEU A 467 1.94 9.27 22.83
CA LEU A 467 1.13 10.30 22.16
C LEU A 467 1.13 11.62 22.93
N LYS A 468 1.07 11.57 24.26
CA LYS A 468 1.18 12.76 25.11
C LYS A 468 2.52 13.45 24.89
N LYS A 469 3.63 12.70 24.94
CA LYS A 469 4.97 13.24 24.69
C LYS A 469 5.12 13.81 23.27
N TYR A 470 4.55 13.15 22.26
CA TYR A 470 4.57 13.67 20.88
C TYR A 470 3.79 14.97 20.74
N THR A 471 2.66 15.07 21.44
CA THR A 471 1.81 16.27 21.48
C THR A 471 2.53 17.44 22.13
N GLU A 472 3.20 17.20 23.26
CA GLU A 472 4.03 18.19 23.96
C GLU A 472 5.21 18.66 23.11
N ASN A 473 5.90 17.74 22.44
CA ASN A 473 7.02 18.07 21.55
C ASN A 473 6.62 18.94 20.35
N ASN A 474 5.37 18.85 19.91
CA ASN A 474 4.82 19.64 18.81
C ASN A 474 4.08 20.89 19.29
N SER A 475 4.21 21.26 20.57
CA SER A 475 3.55 22.43 21.18
C SER A 475 2.05 22.51 20.84
N GLY A 476 1.37 21.36 20.86
CA GLY A 476 0.01 21.24 20.35
C GLY A 476 -0.99 20.66 21.36
N ILE A 477 -2.24 20.54 20.92
CA ILE A 477 -3.29 19.82 21.63
C ILE A 477 -3.80 18.67 20.75
N PHE A 478 -3.72 17.45 21.27
CA PHE A 478 -4.34 16.29 20.64
C PHE A 478 -5.85 16.32 20.84
N PHE A 479 -6.57 16.10 19.75
CA PHE A 479 -8.01 15.96 19.75
C PHE A 479 -8.44 14.83 18.81
N GLN A 480 -9.64 14.33 19.03
CA GLN A 480 -10.30 13.38 18.15
C GLN A 480 -11.62 13.99 17.71
N ARG A 481 -11.83 14.09 16.40
CA ARG A 481 -13.16 14.38 15.86
C ARG A 481 -13.93 13.07 15.76
N VAL A 482 -15.02 12.96 16.51
CA VAL A 482 -15.90 11.80 16.49
C VAL A 482 -17.15 12.16 15.72
N LYS A 483 -17.47 11.38 14.69
CA LYS A 483 -18.72 11.44 13.95
C LYS A 483 -19.44 10.10 14.08
N ILE A 484 -20.65 10.15 14.61
CA ILE A 484 -21.56 9.00 14.73
C ILE A 484 -22.70 9.24 13.74
N VAL A 485 -22.96 8.27 12.88
CA VAL A 485 -24.06 8.29 11.92
C VAL A 485 -24.96 7.11 12.17
N VAL A 486 -26.25 7.39 12.21
CA VAL A 486 -27.32 6.40 12.28
C VAL A 486 -28.21 6.59 11.06
N ASN A 487 -28.35 5.54 10.26
CA ASN A 487 -29.19 5.52 9.09
C ASN A 487 -29.97 4.20 9.07
N TYR A 488 -31.29 4.21 9.23
CA TYR A 488 -32.08 2.99 9.15
C TYR A 488 -33.44 3.23 8.51
N LEU A 489 -33.98 2.18 7.90
CA LEU A 489 -35.34 2.17 7.41
C LEU A 489 -36.32 2.17 8.57
N LEU A 490 -37.37 2.98 8.45
CA LEU A 490 -38.52 2.91 9.34
C LEU A 490 -39.21 1.55 9.17
N ASP A 491 -39.84 1.04 10.24
CA ASP A 491 -40.60 -0.22 10.19
C ASP A 491 -41.76 -0.18 9.18
N THR A 492 -42.17 1.04 8.77
CA THR A 492 -43.18 1.30 7.74
C THR A 492 -42.63 1.25 6.31
N ALA A 493 -41.33 1.00 6.12
CA ALA A 493 -40.70 0.97 4.81
C ALA A 493 -41.20 -0.24 4.00
N PRO A 494 -41.48 -0.08 2.69
CA PRO A 494 -41.83 -1.19 1.82
C PRO A 494 -40.69 -2.21 1.74
N THR A 495 -40.99 -3.50 1.90
CA THR A 495 -40.00 -4.59 1.85
C THR A 495 -39.56 -4.98 0.43
N ASP A 496 -40.33 -4.55 -0.58
CA ASP A 496 -40.29 -5.11 -1.94
C ASP A 496 -39.77 -4.13 -3.01
N LEU A 497 -39.15 -3.00 -2.61
CA LEU A 497 -38.58 -2.03 -3.55
C LEU A 497 -37.07 -2.19 -3.68
N ASP A 498 -36.59 -2.29 -4.93
CA ASP A 498 -35.15 -2.27 -5.25
C ASP A 498 -34.47 -0.95 -4.83
N LEU A 499 -35.26 0.13 -4.69
CA LEU A 499 -34.84 1.45 -4.23
C LEU A 499 -35.88 2.01 -3.25
N ILE A 500 -35.54 2.05 -1.97
CA ILE A 500 -36.40 2.64 -0.93
C ILE A 500 -36.06 4.13 -0.79
N SER A 501 -37.08 4.98 -0.96
CA SER A 501 -37.00 6.44 -0.86
C SER A 501 -36.41 6.90 0.48
N ASN A 502 -35.70 8.04 0.47
CA ASN A 502 -35.14 8.65 1.68
C ASN A 502 -36.21 9.05 2.70
N GLU A 503 -37.47 9.21 2.30
CA GLU A 503 -38.59 9.51 3.21
C GLU A 503 -38.90 8.35 4.18
N HIS A 504 -38.47 7.13 3.83
CA HIS A 504 -38.58 5.95 4.68
C HIS A 504 -37.31 5.68 5.48
N ARG A 505 -36.33 6.61 5.48
CA ARG A 505 -35.06 6.49 6.20
C ARG A 505 -34.99 7.53 7.32
N THR A 506 -34.61 7.08 8.50
CA THR A 506 -34.16 7.98 9.57
C THR A 506 -32.66 8.17 9.42
N TYR A 507 -32.22 9.39 9.10
CA TYR A 507 -30.82 9.80 9.14
C TYR A 507 -30.59 10.76 10.30
N LYS A 508 -29.66 10.40 11.17
CA LYS A 508 -29.17 11.28 12.24
C LYS A 508 -27.66 11.18 12.34
N GLU A 509 -27.03 12.30 12.66
CA GLU A 509 -25.61 12.35 12.95
C GLU A 509 -25.32 13.19 14.18
N ARG A 510 -24.28 12.80 14.92
CA ARG A 510 -23.69 13.60 15.99
C ARG A 510 -22.20 13.76 15.72
N ILE A 511 -21.72 14.98 15.89
CA ILE A 511 -20.30 15.30 15.73
C ILE A 511 -19.84 16.05 16.98
N PHE A 512 -18.72 15.62 17.55
CA PHE A 512 -18.07 16.29 18.67
C PHE A 512 -16.54 16.18 18.57
N LEU A 513 -15.85 17.07 19.27
CA LEU A 513 -14.43 16.99 19.53
C LEU A 513 -14.22 16.41 20.92
N ASN A 514 -13.43 15.35 21.00
CA ASN A 514 -12.94 14.77 22.24
C ASN A 514 -11.50 15.22 22.45
N PHE A 515 -11.15 15.63 23.67
CA PHE A 515 -9.80 16.02 24.07
C PHE A 515 -9.30 15.06 25.15
N PRO A 516 -8.76 13.89 24.75
CA PRO A 516 -8.37 12.82 25.66
C PRO A 516 -7.54 13.22 26.88
N PHE A 517 -6.57 14.10 26.69
CA PHE A 517 -5.64 14.48 27.74
C PHE A 517 -6.15 15.59 28.66
N LEU A 518 -7.27 16.22 28.28
CA LEU A 518 -7.93 17.28 29.05
C LEU A 518 -9.23 16.80 29.72
N GLY A 519 -9.69 15.58 29.41
CA GLY A 519 -10.98 15.07 29.91
C GLY A 519 -12.16 15.94 29.46
N LYS A 520 -12.05 16.58 28.30
CA LYS A 520 -13.03 17.56 27.80
C LYS A 520 -13.65 17.09 26.49
N ARG A 521 -14.95 17.34 26.33
CA ARG A 521 -15.71 17.11 25.09
C ARG A 521 -16.43 18.40 24.71
N ILE A 522 -16.44 18.73 23.42
CA ILE A 522 -17.19 19.88 22.89
C ILE A 522 -17.93 19.47 21.62
N THR A 523 -19.25 19.62 21.63
CA THR A 523 -20.12 19.28 20.49
C THR A 523 -20.07 20.35 19.41
N PHE A 524 -20.22 19.95 18.15
CA PHE A 524 -20.30 20.87 17.01
C PHE A 524 -21.59 21.69 17.00
#